data_AF-A0A2V5QX38-F1
#
_entry.id   AF-A0A2V5QX38-F1
#
_cell.length_a   1.000
_cell.length_b   1.000
_cell.length_c   1.000
_cell.angle_alpha   90.00
_cell.angle_beta   90.00
_cell.angle_gamma   90.00
#
_symmetry.space_group_name_H-M   'P 1'
#
loop_
_entity.id
_entity.type
_entity.pdbx_description
1 polymer ?
#
loop_
_entity_poly.entity_id
_entity_poly.type
_entity_poly.pdbx_seq_one_letter_code
_entity_poly.pdbx_strand_id
1 'polypeptide(L)' 'MRDYLGLKETDVTDWRFVEFSEVPRGLWSTLGENNTFVINGRKKSMKLAERLRRNEAGVLAR' A
#
# COMPACT_ATOMS: atom_id res chain seq x y z
N MET A 1 20.27 -2.97 -12.90
CA MET A 1 19.89 -2.80 -11.47
C MET A 1 21.12 -2.75 -10.58
N ARG A 2 22.06 -3.69 -10.73
CA ARG A 2 23.37 -3.68 -10.03
C ARG A 2 24.21 -2.41 -10.32
N ASP A 3 24.27 -1.99 -11.58
CA ASP A 3 24.99 -0.76 -11.98
C ASP A 3 24.37 0.52 -11.41
N TYR A 4 23.05 0.51 -11.17
CA TYR A 4 22.33 1.64 -10.59
C TYR A 4 22.55 1.76 -9.07
N LEU A 5 23.01 0.68 -8.44
CA LEU A 5 23.30 0.58 -7.01
C LEU A 5 24.79 0.75 -6.70
N GLY A 6 25.65 0.93 -7.71
CA GLY A 6 27.09 1.13 -7.54
C GLY A 6 27.83 -0.07 -6.93
N LEU A 7 27.24 -1.26 -7.01
CA LEU A 7 27.79 -2.48 -6.41
C LEU A 7 28.96 -3.01 -7.25
N LYS A 8 30.06 -3.40 -6.58
CA LYS A 8 31.22 -3.98 -7.27
C LYS A 8 30.90 -5.39 -7.75
N GLU A 9 31.67 -5.89 -8.72
CA GLU A 9 31.45 -7.19 -9.37
C GLU A 9 31.35 -8.37 -8.37
N THR A 10 32.01 -8.27 -7.22
CA THR A 10 32.04 -9.26 -6.15
C THR A 10 31.00 -9.05 -5.04
N ASP A 11 30.20 -7.98 -5.07
CA ASP A 11 29.18 -7.75 -4.04
C ASP A 11 28.01 -8.72 -4.22
N VAL A 12 27.85 -9.60 -3.23
CA VAL A 12 26.67 -10.44 -3.09
C VAL A 12 25.57 -9.57 -2.49
N THR A 13 24.52 -9.32 -3.25
CA THR A 13 23.32 -8.66 -2.72
C THR A 13 22.54 -9.67 -1.90
N ASP A 14 22.48 -9.49 -0.58
CA ASP A 14 21.60 -10.27 0.29
C ASP A 14 20.13 -9.90 0.03
N TRP A 15 19.54 -10.57 -0.94
CA TRP A 15 18.10 -10.61 -1.14
C TRP A 15 17.43 -11.51 -0.10
N ARG A 16 16.40 -10.96 0.55
CA ARG A 16 15.44 -11.71 1.34
C ARG A 16 14.03 -11.36 0.89
N PHE A 17 13.12 -12.30 1.05
CA PHE A 17 11.69 -11.95 0.99
C PHE A 17 11.36 -11.09 2.21
N VAL A 18 10.64 -10.00 1.94
CA VAL A 18 10.11 -9.10 2.97
C VAL A 18 8.60 -9.23 2.99
N GLU A 19 8.01 -9.10 4.18
CA GLU A 19 6.56 -9.01 4.29
C GLU A 19 6.09 -7.67 3.70
N PHE A 20 4.87 -7.62 3.18
CA PHE A 20 4.29 -6.37 2.65
C PHE A 20 4.35 -5.20 3.65
N SER A 21 4.26 -5.50 4.95
CA SER A 21 4.35 -4.53 6.04
C SER A 21 5.73 -3.84 6.14
N GLU A 22 6.79 -4.53 5.70
CA GLU A 22 8.17 -4.06 5.71
C GLU A 22 8.51 -3.20 4.47
N VAL A 23 7.64 -3.20 3.45
CA VAL A 23 7.85 -2.45 2.21
C VAL A 23 7.49 -0.97 2.40
N PRO A 24 8.45 -0.03 2.23
CA PRO A 24 8.18 1.39 2.40
C PRO A 24 7.26 1.93 1.29
N ARG A 25 6.42 2.91 1.64
CA ARG A 25 5.58 3.61 0.65
C ARG A 25 6.44 4.55 -0.19
N GLY A 26 6.44 4.32 -1.49
CA GLY A 26 7.02 5.23 -2.48
C GLY A 26 5.98 5.75 -3.48
N LEU A 27 6.42 6.56 -4.45
CA LEU A 27 5.56 7.09 -5.52
C LEU A 27 4.86 5.99 -6.33
N TRP A 28 5.49 4.82 -6.45
CA TRP A 28 4.92 3.64 -7.10
C TRP A 28 3.76 3.00 -6.32
N SER A 29 3.64 3.27 -5.01
CA SER A 29 2.61 2.67 -4.15
C SER A 29 1.18 3.16 -4.45
N THR A 30 1.04 4.22 -5.24
CA THR A 30 -0.25 4.77 -5.68
C THR A 30 -0.64 4.34 -7.09
N LEU A 31 0.27 3.65 -7.80
CA LEU A 31 0.12 3.32 -9.21
C LEU A 31 -0.23 1.85 -9.39
N GLY A 32 -1.08 1.57 -10.39
CA GLY A 32 -1.48 0.23 -10.81
C GLY A 32 -2.63 -0.38 -10.00
N GLU A 33 -3.54 -1.06 -10.69
CA GLU A 33 -4.73 -1.66 -10.05
C GLU A 33 -4.44 -2.95 -9.28
N ASN A 34 -3.40 -3.69 -9.69
CA ASN A 34 -2.93 -4.90 -9.01
C ASN A 34 -1.93 -4.60 -7.88
N ASN A 35 -1.87 -3.35 -7.41
CA ASN A 35 -0.97 -2.96 -6.34
C ASN A 35 -1.66 -3.12 -4.98
N THR A 36 -1.08 -3.93 -4.10
CA THR A 36 -1.60 -4.17 -2.75
C THR A 36 -1.77 -2.88 -1.93
N PHE A 37 -0.91 -1.86 -2.13
CA PHE A 37 -1.08 -0.55 -1.49
C PHE A 37 -2.35 0.16 -1.95
N VAL A 38 -2.60 0.18 -3.27
CA VAL A 38 -3.80 0.79 -3.88
C VAL A 38 -5.06 0.05 -3.46
N ILE A 39 -5.04 -1.28 -3.52
CA ILE A 39 -6.16 -2.13 -3.13
C ILE A 39 -6.51 -1.92 -1.65
N ASN A 40 -5.51 -1.92 -0.77
CA ASN A 40 -5.73 -1.70 0.66
C ASN A 40 -6.22 -0.28 0.95
N GLY A 41 -5.74 0.73 0.21
CA GLY A 41 -6.26 2.09 0.26
C GLY A 41 -7.75 2.15 -0.09
N ARG A 42 -8.14 1.59 -1.24
CA ARG A 42 -9.55 1.53 -1.67
C ARG A 42 -10.45 0.84 -0.65
N LYS A 43 -10.01 -0.31 -0.10
CA LYS A 43 -10.75 -1.04 0.95
C LYS A 43 -10.96 -0.20 2.21
N LYS A 44 -9.95 0.57 2.65
CA LYS A 44 -10.06 1.46 3.81
C LYS A 44 -11.06 2.59 3.54
N SER A 45 -11.00 3.22 2.37
CA SER A 45 -11.93 4.30 1.99
C SER A 45 -13.38 3.81 1.92
N MET A 46 -13.63 2.62 1.36
CA MET A 46 -14.97 2.03 1.32
C MET A 46 -15.53 1.77 2.71
N LYS A 47 -14.73 1.18 3.62
CA LYS A 47 -15.15 0.96 5.02
C LYS A 47 -15.46 2.28 5.73
N LEU A 48 -14.72 3.34 5.46
CA LEU A 48 -14.99 4.65 6.02
C LEU A 48 -16.31 5.22 5.48
N ALA A 49 -16.54 5.16 4.17
CA ALA A 49 -17.77 5.63 3.55
C ALA A 49 -19.02 4.89 4.07
N GLU A 50 -18.93 3.57 4.25
CA GLU A 50 -20.01 2.76 4.83
C GLU A 50 -20.34 3.20 6.27
N ARG A 51 -19.31 3.43 7.09
CA ARG A 51 -19.51 3.93 8.47
C ARG A 51 -20.17 5.30 8.50
N LEU A 52 -19.76 6.21 7.61
CA LEU A 52 -20.35 7.55 7.53
C LEU A 52 -21.83 7.47 7.15
N ARG A 53 -22.19 6.68 6.14
CA ARG A 53 -23.58 6.46 5.75
C ARG A 53 -24.43 5.88 6.88
N ARG A 54 -23.90 4.90 7.62
CA ARG A 54 -24.59 4.33 8.78
C ARG A 54 -24.85 5.39 9.86
N ASN A 55 -23.88 6.27 10.12
CA ASN A 55 -24.03 7.33 11.10
C ASN A 55 -25.08 8.36 10.66
N GLU A 56 -25.07 8.78 9.39
CA GLU A 56 -26.08 9.70 8.84
C GLU A 56 -27.50 9.12 8.96
N ALA A 57 -27.70 7.85 8.64
CA ALA A 57 -28.98 7.18 8.80
C ALA A 57 -29.44 7.13 10.28
N GLY A 58 -28.51 6.97 11.22
CA GLY A 58 -28.80 6.99 12.66
C GLY A 58 -29.12 8.38 13.20
N VAL A 59 -28.60 9.44 12.56
CA VAL A 59 -28.89 10.84 12.92
C VAL A 59 -30.28 11.25 12.42
N LEU A 60 -30.67 10.84 11.21
CA LEU A 60 -31.99 11.16 10.65
C LEU A 60 -33.17 10.42 11.30
N ALA A 61 -32.90 9.33 12.02
CA ALA A 61 -33.91 8.51 12.70
C ALA A 61 -34.22 8.97 14.14
N ARG A 62 -33.65 10.09 14.61
CA ARG A 62 -33.91 10.70 15.92
C ARG A 62 -34.74 11.97 15.77
#